data_AF-A0AAU6QLZ5-F1
#
_entry.id   AF-A0AAU6QLZ5-F1
#
_cell.length_a   1.000
_cell.length_b   1.000
_cell.length_c   1.000
_cell.angle_alpha   90.00
_cell.angle_beta   90.00
_cell.angle_gamma   90.00
#
_symmetry.space_group_name_H-M   'P 1'
#
loop_
_entity.id
_entity.type
_entity.pdbx_description
1 polymer ?
#
loop_
_entity_poly.entity_id
_entity_poly.type
_entity_poly.pdbx_seq_one_letter_code
_entity_poly.pdbx_strand_id
1 'polypeptide(L)'
;MSEEIEESTTFRDVSRCFVEALRRSMRVASEDEDGALDAMSQTQLAGRAGMGRSTLAKYLGGRADETPANPDLDIICRLADAVGVPPAILLMRPQDWASLGSGMLTFQQALRDSTFTTLAAELQGMDSTTSQRVAEAALRIGRLLNTVEDERDSKVSQEVRDFRHATKMSISTTAASIPFRIDGVSTSHLPALLTICSILGTTNARQTQ
;
A
#
# COMPACT_ATOMS: atom_id res chain seq x y z
N MET A 1 27.53 -3.74 -1.67
CA MET A 1 27.33 -5.21 -1.69
C MET A 1 26.13 -5.65 -0.86
N SER A 2 25.60 -4.81 0.04
CA SER A 2 24.33 -5.06 0.75
C SER A 2 23.08 -4.57 -0.03
N GLU A 3 23.21 -3.46 -0.78
CA GLU A 3 22.10 -2.87 -1.56
C GLU A 3 21.58 -3.79 -2.69
N GLU A 4 22.46 -4.47 -3.44
CA GLU A 4 22.05 -5.40 -4.51
C GLU A 4 21.31 -6.65 -3.98
N ILE A 5 21.52 -7.02 -2.72
CA ILE A 5 20.87 -8.18 -2.10
C ILE A 5 19.45 -7.82 -1.63
N GLU A 6 19.25 -6.63 -1.08
CA GLU A 6 17.95 -6.11 -0.60
C GLU A 6 17.00 -5.70 -1.73
N GLU A 7 17.50 -5.09 -2.82
CA GLU A 7 16.68 -4.82 -4.01
C GLU A 7 16.10 -6.12 -4.60
N SER A 8 16.86 -7.21 -4.50
CA SER A 8 16.47 -8.52 -5.04
C SER A 8 15.34 -9.20 -4.25
N THR A 9 15.21 -8.93 -2.95
CA THR A 9 14.19 -9.56 -2.09
C THR A 9 12.86 -8.83 -2.19
N THR A 10 12.87 -7.50 -2.11
CA THR A 10 11.63 -6.70 -2.18
C THR A 10 10.95 -6.87 -3.53
N PHE A 11 11.70 -6.77 -4.64
CA PHE A 11 11.16 -6.98 -5.98
C PHE A 11 10.59 -8.39 -6.15
N ARG A 12 11.29 -9.41 -5.65
CA ARG A 12 10.84 -10.81 -5.73
C ARG A 12 9.57 -11.04 -4.94
N ASP A 13 9.46 -10.46 -3.76
CA ASP A 13 8.28 -10.59 -2.91
C ASP A 13 7.06 -9.89 -3.52
N VAL A 14 7.22 -8.66 -4.01
CA VAL A 14 6.13 -7.94 -4.71
C VAL A 14 5.73 -8.69 -5.98
N SER A 15 6.69 -9.19 -6.77
CA SER A 15 6.40 -9.96 -7.99
C SER A 15 5.62 -11.24 -7.70
N ARG A 16 5.99 -11.96 -6.63
CA ARG A 16 5.25 -13.14 -6.17
C ARG A 16 3.83 -12.77 -5.73
N CYS A 17 3.68 -11.68 -4.97
CA CYS A 17 2.38 -11.18 -4.53
C CYS A 17 1.50 -10.80 -5.72
N PHE A 18 2.07 -10.15 -6.74
CA PHE A 18 1.38 -9.79 -7.97
C PHE A 18 0.82 -11.00 -8.70
N VAL A 19 1.64 -12.03 -8.95
CA VAL A 19 1.19 -13.25 -9.64
C VAL A 19 0.10 -13.96 -8.84
N GLU A 20 0.26 -14.06 -7.52
CA GLU A 20 -0.73 -14.71 -6.67
C GLU A 20 -2.03 -13.91 -6.55
N ALA A 21 -1.96 -12.58 -6.46
CA ALA A 21 -3.13 -11.71 -6.45
C ALA A 21 -3.90 -11.85 -7.78
N LEU A 22 -3.20 -11.82 -8.92
CA LEU A 22 -3.80 -12.01 -10.24
C LEU A 22 -4.48 -13.38 -10.35
N ARG A 23 -3.81 -14.46 -9.90
CA ARG A 23 -4.41 -15.81 -9.87
C ARG A 23 -5.65 -15.88 -9.00
N ARG A 24 -5.67 -15.22 -7.84
CA ARG A 24 -6.86 -15.16 -6.97
C ARG A 24 -7.99 -14.39 -7.63
N SER A 25 -7.71 -13.24 -8.24
CA SER A 25 -8.71 -12.46 -8.98
C SER A 25 -9.30 -13.27 -10.13
N MET A 26 -8.47 -13.99 -10.90
CA MET A 26 -8.94 -14.85 -11.99
C MET A 26 -9.96 -15.90 -11.53
N ARG A 27 -9.91 -16.40 -10.29
CA ARG A 27 -10.86 -17.42 -9.79
C ARG A 27 -12.30 -16.93 -9.70
N VAL A 28 -12.52 -15.61 -9.78
CA VAL A 28 -13.83 -14.97 -9.61
C VAL A 28 -14.08 -13.88 -10.66
N ALA A 29 -13.29 -13.83 -11.74
CA ALA A 29 -13.33 -12.75 -12.74
C ALA A 29 -14.16 -13.07 -13.99
N SER A 30 -14.92 -14.17 -13.97
CA SER A 30 -15.91 -14.53 -14.98
C SER A 30 -17.27 -14.79 -14.33
N GLU A 31 -18.30 -14.91 -15.15
CA GLU A 31 -19.62 -15.38 -14.76
C GLU A 31 -19.97 -16.60 -15.63
N ASP A 32 -20.76 -17.53 -15.08
CA ASP A 32 -21.36 -18.65 -15.82
C ASP A 32 -22.69 -18.24 -16.49
N GLU A 33 -23.38 -19.21 -17.12
CA GLU A 33 -24.65 -18.96 -17.82
C GLU A 33 -25.78 -18.47 -16.88
N ASP A 34 -25.69 -18.78 -15.59
CA ASP A 34 -26.65 -18.40 -14.55
C ASP A 34 -26.26 -17.08 -13.86
N GLY A 35 -25.14 -16.46 -14.24
CA GLY A 35 -24.61 -15.23 -13.65
C GLY A 35 -23.87 -15.44 -12.33
N ALA A 36 -23.53 -16.69 -11.97
CA ALA A 36 -22.73 -16.97 -10.79
C ALA A 36 -21.24 -16.75 -11.08
N LEU A 37 -20.47 -16.36 -10.05
CA LEU A 37 -19.03 -16.13 -10.18
C LEU A 37 -18.31 -17.41 -10.62
N ASP A 38 -17.51 -17.30 -11.67
CA ASP A 38 -16.72 -18.39 -12.24
C ASP A 38 -15.26 -17.98 -12.50
N ALA A 39 -14.40 -18.98 -12.69
CA ALA A 39 -12.99 -18.80 -12.96
C ALA A 39 -12.75 -18.38 -14.41
N MET A 40 -11.99 -17.30 -14.57
CA MET A 40 -11.43 -16.90 -15.86
C MET A 40 -10.24 -17.78 -16.24
N SER A 41 -10.27 -18.36 -17.44
CA SER A 41 -9.14 -19.07 -18.03
C SER A 41 -8.02 -18.13 -18.50
N GLN A 42 -6.79 -18.64 -18.64
CA GLN A 42 -5.67 -17.85 -19.20
C GLN A 42 -5.94 -17.40 -20.65
N THR A 43 -6.72 -18.15 -21.43
CA THR A 43 -7.11 -17.76 -22.79
C THR A 43 -8.04 -16.55 -22.76
N GLN A 44 -9.02 -16.54 -21.86
CA GLN A 44 -9.90 -15.38 -21.68
C GLN A 44 -9.12 -14.17 -21.16
N LEU A 45 -8.22 -14.37 -20.19
CA LEU A 45 -7.35 -13.29 -19.68
C LEU A 45 -6.50 -12.69 -20.81
N ALA A 46 -5.85 -13.53 -21.62
CA ALA A 46 -5.05 -13.08 -22.76
C ALA A 46 -5.90 -12.27 -23.76
N GLY A 47 -7.13 -12.74 -24.04
CA GLY A 47 -8.07 -12.04 -24.90
C GLY A 47 -8.48 -10.67 -24.34
N ARG A 48 -8.91 -10.61 -23.07
CA ARG A 48 -9.34 -9.36 -22.41
C ARG A 48 -8.21 -8.36 -22.22
N ALA A 49 -7.02 -8.83 -21.88
CA ALA A 49 -5.84 -7.97 -21.75
C ALA A 49 -5.24 -7.55 -23.09
N GLY A 50 -5.66 -8.14 -24.22
CA GLY A 50 -5.09 -7.91 -25.56
C GLY A 50 -3.65 -8.45 -25.72
N MET A 51 -3.29 -9.50 -24.99
CA MET A 51 -1.93 -10.03 -24.90
C MET A 51 -1.79 -11.39 -25.59
N GLY A 52 -0.60 -11.68 -26.11
CA GLY A 52 -0.28 -13.02 -26.59
C GLY A 52 -0.18 -14.04 -25.45
N ARG A 53 -0.67 -15.27 -25.65
CA ARG A 53 -0.62 -16.34 -24.63
C ARG A 53 0.80 -16.65 -24.16
N SER A 54 1.79 -16.59 -25.04
CA SER A 54 3.20 -16.79 -24.70
C SER A 54 3.75 -15.67 -23.82
N THR A 55 3.30 -14.42 -24.01
CA THR A 55 3.65 -13.29 -23.14
C THR A 55 3.01 -13.45 -21.76
N LEU A 56 1.74 -13.82 -21.71
CA LEU A 56 1.05 -14.08 -20.44
C LEU A 56 1.71 -15.24 -19.65
N ALA A 57 2.12 -16.31 -20.33
CA ALA A 57 2.80 -17.44 -19.72
C ALA A 57 4.15 -17.06 -19.07
N LYS A 58 4.85 -16.04 -19.56
CA LYS A 58 6.09 -15.54 -18.93
C LYS A 58 5.83 -14.96 -17.54
N TYR A 59 4.71 -14.28 -17.36
CA TYR A 59 4.36 -13.66 -16.08
C TYR A 59 3.73 -14.65 -15.11
N LEU A 60 2.87 -15.55 -15.61
CA LEU A 60 2.14 -16.51 -14.78
C LEU A 60 2.85 -17.84 -14.55
N GLY A 61 3.85 -18.17 -15.36
CA GLY A 61 4.45 -19.51 -15.43
C GLY A 61 5.79 -19.69 -14.72
N GLY A 62 6.37 -18.62 -14.17
CA GLY A 62 7.67 -18.68 -13.50
C GLY A 62 7.68 -19.65 -12.31
N ARG A 63 8.73 -20.47 -12.22
CA ARG A 63 8.97 -21.32 -11.04
C ARG A 63 9.45 -20.48 -9.85
N ALA A 64 9.27 -20.98 -8.63
CA ALA A 64 9.65 -20.25 -7.41
C ALA A 64 11.15 -19.88 -7.36
N ASP A 65 12.01 -20.63 -8.06
CA ASP A 65 13.47 -20.46 -8.10
C ASP A 65 13.96 -19.66 -9.33
N GLU A 66 13.07 -19.27 -10.23
CA GLU A 66 13.43 -18.45 -11.41
C GLU A 66 13.34 -16.96 -11.08
N THR A 67 14.18 -16.16 -11.74
CA THR A 67 14.08 -14.69 -11.65
C THR A 67 12.68 -14.26 -12.05
N PRO A 68 11.92 -13.57 -11.18
CA PRO A 68 10.56 -13.14 -11.50
C PRO A 68 10.55 -12.25 -12.73
N ALA A 69 9.55 -12.42 -13.58
CA ALA A 69 9.32 -11.50 -14.68
C ALA A 69 9.03 -10.10 -14.14
N ASN A 70 9.57 -9.07 -14.80
CA ASN A 70 9.35 -7.67 -14.47
C ASN A 70 8.35 -7.06 -15.48
N PRO A 71 7.03 -7.18 -15.26
CA PRO A 71 6.05 -6.51 -16.11
C PRO A 71 6.21 -4.99 -15.98
N ASP A 72 6.14 -4.28 -17.11
CA ASP A 72 6.04 -2.83 -17.07
C ASP A 72 4.64 -2.38 -16.58
N LEU A 73 4.50 -1.08 -16.39
CA LEU A 73 3.25 -0.50 -15.90
C LEU A 73 2.06 -0.73 -16.85
N ASP A 74 2.30 -0.74 -18.17
CA ASP A 74 1.25 -1.01 -19.18
C ASP A 74 0.68 -2.41 -18.98
N ILE A 75 1.56 -3.40 -18.82
CA ILE A 75 1.18 -4.80 -18.62
C ILE A 75 0.43 -4.98 -17.31
N ILE A 76 0.89 -4.35 -16.22
CA ILE A 76 0.21 -4.41 -14.92
C ILE A 76 -1.21 -3.83 -15.05
N CYS A 77 -1.36 -2.66 -15.66
CA CYS A 77 -2.66 -2.01 -15.87
C CYS A 77 -3.60 -2.88 -16.69
N ARG A 78 -3.14 -3.42 -17.83
CA ARG A 78 -3.97 -4.25 -18.71
C ARG A 78 -4.42 -5.55 -18.06
N LEU A 79 -3.56 -6.17 -17.25
CA LEU A 79 -3.94 -7.37 -16.48
C LEU A 79 -4.93 -7.04 -15.37
N ALA A 80 -4.77 -5.91 -14.68
CA ALA A 80 -5.68 -5.46 -13.64
C ALA A 80 -7.07 -5.13 -14.22
N ASP A 81 -7.12 -4.41 -15.34
CA ASP A 81 -8.34 -4.09 -16.07
C ASP A 81 -9.06 -5.37 -16.55
N ALA A 82 -8.30 -6.34 -17.07
CA ALA A 82 -8.87 -7.59 -17.56
C ALA A 82 -9.56 -8.42 -16.46
N VAL A 83 -9.07 -8.37 -15.22
CA VAL A 83 -9.68 -9.03 -14.06
C VAL A 83 -10.56 -8.12 -13.21
N GLY A 84 -10.74 -6.86 -13.62
CA GLY A 84 -11.66 -5.90 -12.99
C GLY A 84 -11.22 -5.36 -11.63
N VAL A 85 -9.91 -5.18 -11.39
CA VAL A 85 -9.40 -4.62 -10.12
C VAL A 85 -8.46 -3.43 -10.36
N PRO A 86 -8.30 -2.50 -9.39
CA PRO A 86 -7.27 -1.46 -9.49
C PRO A 86 -5.85 -2.05 -9.48
N PRO A 87 -4.88 -1.53 -10.26
CA PRO A 87 -3.51 -2.03 -10.29
C PRO A 87 -2.83 -2.13 -8.93
N ALA A 88 -3.09 -1.16 -8.03
CA ALA A 88 -2.54 -1.14 -6.68
C ALA A 88 -2.90 -2.40 -5.87
N ILE A 89 -4.11 -2.94 -6.05
CA ILE A 89 -4.58 -4.15 -5.36
C ILE A 89 -3.73 -5.37 -5.71
N LEU A 90 -3.23 -5.45 -6.95
CA LEU A 90 -2.36 -6.54 -7.37
C LEU A 90 -0.94 -6.39 -6.80
N LEU A 91 -0.49 -5.18 -6.50
CA LEU A 91 0.88 -4.90 -6.05
C LEU A 91 1.06 -4.95 -4.52
N MET A 92 -0.04 -4.97 -3.76
CA MET A 92 0.02 -5.01 -2.31
C MET A 92 0.53 -6.36 -1.77
N ARG A 93 1.46 -6.29 -0.82
CA ARG A 93 1.97 -7.44 -0.07
C ARG A 93 1.02 -7.77 1.10
N PRO A 94 1.06 -8.99 1.67
CA PRO A 94 0.22 -9.36 2.81
C PRO A 94 0.33 -8.39 4.00
N GLN A 95 1.52 -7.89 4.29
CA GLN A 95 1.73 -6.91 5.36
C GLN A 95 1.10 -5.55 5.07
N ASP A 96 0.98 -5.17 3.79
CA ASP A 96 0.32 -3.92 3.40
C ASP A 96 -1.19 -4.02 3.69
N TRP A 97 -1.80 -5.17 3.35
CA TRP A 97 -3.19 -5.48 3.70
C TRP A 97 -3.43 -5.51 5.21
N ALA A 98 -2.56 -6.18 5.97
CA ALA A 98 -2.64 -6.22 7.43
C ALA A 98 -2.53 -4.83 8.05
N SER A 99 -1.66 -3.98 7.49
CA SER A 99 -1.49 -2.59 7.92
C SER A 99 -2.72 -1.73 7.61
N LEU A 100 -3.36 -1.91 6.44
CA LEU A 100 -4.64 -1.24 6.14
C LEU A 100 -5.71 -1.62 7.18
N GLY A 101 -5.89 -2.91 7.44
CA GLY A 101 -6.87 -3.38 8.43
C GLY A 101 -6.56 -2.87 9.84
N SER A 102 -5.29 -2.89 10.25
CA SER A 102 -4.86 -2.35 11.55
C SER A 102 -5.12 -0.86 11.64
N GLY A 103 -4.79 -0.09 10.60
CA GLY A 103 -5.07 1.35 10.53
C GLY A 103 -6.56 1.68 10.63
N MET A 104 -7.43 0.89 9.99
CA MET A 104 -8.89 1.05 10.11
C MET A 104 -9.38 0.81 11.54
N LEU A 105 -8.89 -0.25 12.20
CA LEU A 105 -9.23 -0.54 13.60
C LEU A 105 -8.71 0.54 14.55
N THR A 106 -7.47 1.00 14.36
CA THR A 106 -6.88 2.10 15.13
C THR A 106 -7.69 3.39 14.96
N PHE A 107 -8.11 3.72 13.72
CA PHE A 107 -8.96 4.88 13.47
C PHE A 107 -10.30 4.77 14.21
N GLN A 108 -10.97 3.63 14.12
CA GLN A 108 -12.24 3.39 14.81
C GLN A 108 -12.11 3.51 16.34
N GLN A 109 -11.00 3.04 16.92
CA GLN A 109 -10.71 3.20 18.34
C GLN A 109 -10.43 4.66 18.70
N ALA A 110 -9.64 5.35 17.87
CA ALA A 110 -9.27 6.74 18.09
C ALA A 110 -10.47 7.70 18.03
N LEU A 111 -11.52 7.37 17.28
CA LEU A 111 -12.77 8.13 17.29
C LEU A 111 -13.48 8.20 18.65
N ARG A 112 -13.08 7.37 19.63
CA ARG A 112 -13.58 7.42 21.02
C ARG A 112 -12.82 8.44 21.87
N ASP A 113 -11.70 8.97 21.38
CA ASP A 113 -10.86 9.95 22.07
C ASP A 113 -11.24 11.37 21.64
N SER A 114 -11.52 12.25 22.61
CA SER A 114 -11.92 13.64 22.36
C SER A 114 -10.80 14.49 21.75
N THR A 115 -9.54 14.18 22.08
CA THR A 115 -8.35 14.84 21.51
C THR A 115 -8.22 14.48 20.04
N PHE A 116 -8.41 13.20 19.71
CA PHE A 116 -8.36 12.74 18.32
C PHE A 116 -9.50 13.33 17.49
N THR A 117 -10.72 13.33 17.99
CA THR A 117 -11.88 13.90 17.27
C THR A 117 -11.75 15.41 17.06
N THR A 118 -11.16 16.15 18.01
CA THR A 118 -10.83 17.57 17.84
C THR A 118 -9.82 17.76 16.71
N LEU A 119 -8.71 17.02 16.74
CA LEU A 119 -7.71 17.05 15.67
C LEU A 119 -8.31 16.65 14.31
N ALA A 120 -9.18 15.65 14.28
CA ALA A 120 -9.84 15.20 13.06
C ALA A 120 -10.68 16.31 12.44
N ALA A 121 -11.46 17.05 13.24
CA ALA A 121 -12.25 18.19 12.77
C ALA A 121 -11.38 19.31 12.21
N GLU A 122 -10.25 19.64 12.86
CA GLU A 122 -9.28 20.61 12.33
C GLU A 122 -8.71 20.18 10.97
N LEU A 123 -8.39 18.90 10.82
CA LEU A 123 -7.82 18.38 9.58
C LEU A 123 -8.82 18.38 8.42
N GLN A 124 -10.09 18.10 8.71
CA GLN A 124 -11.17 18.15 7.72
C GLN A 124 -11.41 19.59 7.22
N GLY A 125 -11.18 20.58 8.09
CA GLY A 125 -11.29 22.01 7.78
C GLY A 125 -10.04 22.65 7.18
N MET A 126 -9.03 21.88 6.76
CA MET A 126 -7.82 22.48 6.18
C MET A 126 -8.08 23.15 4.84
N ASP A 127 -7.64 24.41 4.70
CA ASP A 127 -7.72 25.18 3.45
C ASP A 127 -6.76 24.70 2.35
N SER A 128 -5.80 23.84 2.69
CA SER A 128 -4.75 23.39 1.75
C SER A 128 -4.19 22.02 2.09
N THR A 129 -4.07 21.19 1.06
CA THR A 129 -3.57 19.81 1.11
C THR A 129 -2.22 19.65 0.38
N THR A 130 -1.32 20.62 0.54
CA THR A 130 0.06 20.48 0.05
C THR A 130 0.73 19.25 0.68
N SER A 131 1.62 18.56 -0.04
CA SER A 131 2.35 17.39 0.47
C SER A 131 3.02 17.63 1.82
N GLN A 132 3.62 18.81 2.04
CA GLN A 132 4.23 19.17 3.31
C GLN A 132 3.19 19.26 4.45
N ARG A 133 2.10 19.99 4.26
CA ARG A 133 1.00 20.08 5.26
C ARG A 133 0.39 18.72 5.59
N VAL A 134 0.22 17.86 4.58
CA VAL A 134 -0.31 16.50 4.77
C VAL A 134 0.67 15.64 5.56
N ALA A 135 1.97 15.74 5.30
CA ALA A 135 3.00 15.06 6.08
C ALA A 135 3.03 15.56 7.54
N GLU A 136 2.97 16.88 7.76
CA GLU A 136 2.92 17.46 9.11
C GLU A 136 1.67 17.00 9.88
N ALA A 137 0.51 16.95 9.22
CA ALA A 137 -0.73 16.41 9.77
C ALA A 137 -0.60 14.93 10.15
N ALA A 138 0.03 14.11 9.29
CA ALA A 138 0.30 12.71 9.59
C ALA A 138 1.16 12.54 10.84
N LEU A 139 2.18 13.39 11.03
CA LEU A 139 3.03 13.36 12.22
C LEU A 139 2.31 13.83 13.49
N ARG A 140 1.29 14.71 13.38
CA ARG A 140 0.43 15.07 14.51
C ARG A 140 -0.44 13.89 14.95
N ILE A 141 -1.08 13.21 13.99
CA ILE A 141 -1.82 11.98 14.26
C ILE A 141 -0.90 10.90 14.82
N GLY A 142 0.28 10.71 14.20
CA GLY A 142 1.21 9.68 14.60
C GLY A 142 1.70 9.85 16.05
N ARG A 143 1.94 11.08 16.49
CA ARG A 143 2.27 11.38 17.89
C ARG A 143 1.10 11.08 18.83
N LEU A 144 -0.11 11.47 18.46
CA LEU A 144 -1.30 11.19 19.27
C LEU A 144 -1.58 9.69 19.41
N LEU A 145 -1.29 8.92 18.36
CA LEU A 145 -1.46 7.46 18.32
C LEU A 145 -0.21 6.68 18.79
N ASN A 146 0.83 7.37 19.26
CA ASN A 146 2.11 6.76 19.68
C ASN A 146 2.80 5.90 18.61
N THR A 147 2.63 6.23 17.33
CA THR A 147 3.38 5.64 16.20
C THR A 147 4.60 6.47 15.80
N VAL A 148 4.65 7.73 16.25
CA VAL A 148 5.80 8.62 16.11
C VAL A 148 6.32 8.92 17.52
N GLU A 149 7.52 8.45 17.81
CA GLU A 149 8.22 8.69 19.08
C GLU A 149 9.34 9.74 18.91
N ASP A 150 9.86 10.26 20.03
CA ASP A 150 10.92 11.25 20.01
C ASP A 150 12.27 10.62 19.58
N GLU A 151 12.72 10.99 18.37
CA GLU A 151 14.01 10.59 17.80
C GLU A 151 15.21 11.22 18.52
N ARG A 152 15.01 12.27 19.33
CA ARG A 152 16.09 12.99 20.04
C ARG A 152 16.26 12.54 21.48
N ASP A 153 15.54 11.50 21.90
CA ASP A 153 15.65 10.96 23.24
C ASP A 153 17.06 10.41 23.48
N SER A 154 17.82 11.11 24.33
CA SER A 154 19.18 10.75 24.68
C SER A 154 19.25 9.52 25.59
N LYS A 155 18.12 9.04 26.12
CA LYS A 155 18.06 7.88 27.03
C LYS A 155 18.02 6.55 26.29
N VAL A 156 17.71 6.53 25.00
CA VAL A 156 17.69 5.31 24.17
C VAL A 156 18.98 5.13 23.38
N SER A 157 19.20 3.93 22.82
CA SER A 157 20.36 3.65 21.97
C SER A 157 20.30 4.44 20.65
N GLN A 158 21.45 4.58 19.99
CA GLN A 158 21.50 5.22 18.67
C GLN A 158 20.65 4.47 17.64
N GLU A 159 20.67 3.14 17.65
CA GLU A 159 19.86 2.29 16.77
C GLU A 159 18.36 2.58 16.90
N VAL A 160 17.87 2.80 18.13
CA VAL A 160 16.47 3.16 18.37
C VAL A 160 16.15 4.55 17.84
N ARG A 161 17.07 5.52 17.98
CA ARG A 161 16.89 6.86 17.38
C ARG A 161 16.82 6.81 15.86
N ASP A 162 17.71 6.04 15.24
CA ASP A 162 17.75 5.87 13.78
C ASP A 162 16.47 5.19 13.28
N PHE A 163 15.97 4.19 14.01
CA PHE A 163 14.67 3.55 13.74
C PHE A 163 13.49 4.55 13.84
N ARG A 164 13.47 5.36 14.90
CA ARG A 164 12.43 6.40 15.10
C ARG A 164 12.45 7.44 13.98
N HIS A 165 13.64 7.88 13.58
CA HIS A 165 13.81 8.80 12.46
C HIS A 165 13.32 8.17 11.14
N ALA A 166 13.72 6.92 10.84
CA ALA A 166 13.25 6.20 9.65
C ALA A 166 11.72 6.04 9.64
N THR A 167 11.11 5.72 10.77
CA THR A 167 9.65 5.63 10.93
C THR A 167 8.97 6.96 10.63
N LYS A 168 9.43 8.05 11.25
CA LYS A 168 8.92 9.40 11.01
C LYS A 168 9.01 9.79 9.53
N MET A 169 10.14 9.51 8.89
CA MET A 169 10.33 9.78 7.46
C MET A 169 9.37 8.94 6.61
N SER A 170 9.23 7.65 6.91
CA SER A 170 8.32 6.76 6.19
C SER A 170 6.84 7.17 6.32
N ILE A 171 6.40 7.57 7.51
CA ILE A 171 5.03 8.10 7.74
C ILE A 171 4.81 9.37 6.91
N SER A 172 5.80 10.27 6.90
CA SER A 172 5.73 11.55 6.19
C SER A 172 5.63 11.34 4.67
N THR A 173 6.47 10.49 4.10
CA THR A 173 6.49 10.22 2.65
C THR A 173 5.27 9.43 2.19
N THR A 174 4.80 8.48 3.00
CA THR A 174 3.57 7.73 2.73
C THR A 174 2.37 8.68 2.68
N ALA A 175 2.24 9.57 3.67
CA ALA A 175 1.14 10.55 3.71
C ALA A 175 1.22 11.56 2.55
N ALA A 176 2.42 12.03 2.22
CA ALA A 176 2.64 12.97 1.11
C ALA A 176 2.27 12.39 -0.27
N SER A 177 2.18 11.06 -0.39
CA SER A 177 1.84 10.35 -1.62
C SER A 177 0.33 10.32 -1.91
N ILE A 178 -0.52 10.76 -0.97
CA ILE A 178 -1.97 10.81 -1.20
C ILE A 178 -2.32 11.95 -2.18
N PRO A 179 -3.04 11.68 -3.29
CA PRO A 179 -3.26 12.65 -4.36
C PRO A 179 -4.43 13.63 -4.09
N PHE A 180 -4.37 14.38 -3.00
CA PHE A 180 -5.42 15.34 -2.62
C PHE A 180 -5.63 16.50 -3.60
N ARG A 181 -4.68 16.77 -4.51
CA ARG A 181 -4.74 17.90 -5.46
C ARG A 181 -5.39 17.55 -6.81
N ILE A 182 -5.64 16.28 -7.10
CA ILE A 182 -6.08 15.80 -8.42
C ILE A 182 -7.58 15.42 -8.36
N ASP A 183 -8.39 16.20 -7.64
CA ASP A 183 -9.86 16.02 -7.46
C ASP A 183 -10.34 14.64 -6.98
N GLY A 184 -9.45 13.75 -6.52
CA GLY A 184 -9.80 12.37 -6.19
C GLY A 184 -10.10 12.08 -4.72
N VAL A 185 -9.58 12.88 -3.78
CA VAL A 185 -9.67 12.59 -2.33
C VAL A 185 -10.11 13.82 -1.55
N SER A 186 -11.28 13.74 -0.93
CA SER A 186 -11.81 14.80 -0.05
C SER A 186 -11.05 14.91 1.27
N THR A 187 -10.94 16.12 1.81
CA THR A 187 -10.39 16.39 3.16
C THR A 187 -11.18 15.68 4.26
N SER A 188 -12.46 15.35 4.02
CA SER A 188 -13.27 14.53 4.94
C SER A 188 -12.63 13.18 5.26
N HIS A 189 -11.80 12.64 4.35
CA HIS A 189 -11.10 11.37 4.53
C HIS A 189 -9.73 11.49 5.20
N LEU A 190 -9.20 12.70 5.39
CA LEU A 190 -7.86 12.93 5.94
C LEU A 190 -7.62 12.19 7.26
N PRO A 191 -8.49 12.30 8.29
CA PRO A 191 -8.22 11.65 9.57
C PRO A 191 -8.00 10.14 9.44
N ALA A 192 -8.86 9.46 8.65
CA ALA A 192 -8.75 8.03 8.42
C ALA A 192 -7.49 7.65 7.62
N LEU A 193 -7.26 8.35 6.50
CA LEU A 193 -6.12 8.06 5.62
C LEU A 193 -4.78 8.31 6.31
N LEU A 194 -4.67 9.37 7.11
CA LEU A 194 -3.45 9.69 7.84
C LEU A 194 -3.22 8.75 9.02
N THR A 195 -4.26 8.25 9.69
CA THR A 195 -4.11 7.14 10.64
C THR A 195 -3.57 5.89 9.94
N ILE A 196 -4.09 5.53 8.78
CA ILE A 196 -3.57 4.40 8.00
C ILE A 196 -2.09 4.63 7.62
N CYS A 197 -1.72 5.84 7.16
CA CYS A 197 -0.33 6.19 6.86
C CYS A 197 0.59 6.07 8.07
N SER A 198 0.12 6.46 9.25
CA SER A 198 0.89 6.35 10.50
C SER A 198 1.21 4.89 10.86
N ILE A 199 0.34 3.94 10.49
CA ILE A 199 0.58 2.51 10.69
C ILE A 199 1.47 1.95 9.56
N LEU A 200 1.16 2.25 8.30
CA LEU A 200 1.95 1.78 7.14
C LEU A 200 3.42 2.20 7.23
N GLY A 201 3.69 3.45 7.62
CA GLY A 201 5.06 3.96 7.74
C GLY A 201 5.92 3.24 8.79
N THR A 202 5.31 2.68 9.83
CA THR A 202 6.04 1.87 10.83
C THR A 202 6.47 0.51 10.29
N THR A 203 5.74 -0.05 9.32
CA THR A 203 6.02 -1.37 8.74
C THR A 203 7.18 -1.29 7.76
N ASN A 204 7.24 -0.23 6.94
CA ASN A 204 8.31 -0.05 5.97
C ASN A 204 9.66 0.29 6.64
N ALA A 205 9.66 1.06 7.74
CA ALA A 205 10.89 1.38 8.47
C ALA A 205 11.55 0.16 9.12
N ARG A 206 10.78 -0.88 9.47
CA ARG A 206 11.30 -2.15 9.99
C ARG A 206 11.97 -3.02 8.93
N GLN A 207 11.75 -2.74 7.65
CA GLN A 207 12.30 -3.51 6.54
C GLN A 207 13.59 -2.90 5.96
N THR A 208 13.97 -1.71 6.42
CA THR A 208 15.16 -0.96 5.96
C THR A 208 16.33 -1.04 6.95
N GLN A 209 16.25 -1.92 7.95
CA GLN A 209 17.27 -2.24 8.95
C GLN A 209 17.62 -3.73 8.87
#